data_AF-A0A2D7XV93-F1
#
_entry.id   AF-A0A2D7XV93-F1
#
_cell.length_a   1.000
_cell.length_b   1.000
_cell.length_c   1.000
_cell.angle_alpha   90.00
_cell.angle_beta   90.00
_cell.angle_gamma   90.00
#
_symmetry.space_group_name_H-M   'P 1'
#
loop_
_entity.id
_entity.type
_entity.pdbx_description
1 polymer ?
#
loop_
_entity_poly.entity_id
_entity_poly.type
_entity_poly.pdbx_seq_one_letter_code
_entity_poly.pdbx_strand_id
1 'polypeptide(L)'
;MSDILNRVFSTRFDTINTAECEFEPGQVWRIAQGEFAGTTLLIVKVDILSPIGLGVHVSVRGPLMVDGEPFLDGIPHLPFSPDAMRVSDLEFTGFLSNMPDDWEEMYFDWEDDALAGEAGYFSLPVSEILLTILGKLSQILK
;
A
#
# COMPACT_ATOMS: atom_id res chain seq x y z
N MET A 1 23.52 -33.25 -3.46
CA MET A 1 22.50 -32.60 -2.62
C MET A 1 22.19 -31.24 -3.25
N SER A 2 21.55 -31.22 -4.42
CA SER A 2 21.43 -29.98 -5.23
C SER A 2 20.21 -29.92 -6.16
N ASP A 3 19.68 -31.05 -6.64
CA ASP A 3 18.65 -30.95 -7.70
C ASP A 3 17.21 -30.82 -7.17
N ILE A 4 16.96 -31.34 -5.96
CA ILE A 4 15.64 -31.22 -5.31
C ILE A 4 15.44 -29.80 -4.79
N LEU A 5 16.46 -29.19 -4.18
CA LEU A 5 16.39 -27.80 -3.74
C LEU A 5 16.22 -26.86 -4.93
N ASN A 6 17.00 -27.05 -6.00
CA ASN A 6 16.82 -26.25 -7.22
C ASN A 6 15.44 -26.44 -7.85
N ARG A 7 14.83 -27.64 -7.84
CA ARG A 7 13.43 -27.81 -8.30
C ARG A 7 12.41 -27.12 -7.40
N VAL A 8 12.59 -27.14 -6.08
CA VAL A 8 11.67 -26.48 -5.12
C VAL A 8 11.74 -24.96 -5.24
N PHE A 9 12.92 -24.40 -5.53
CA PHE A 9 13.10 -22.96 -5.73
C PHE A 9 12.83 -22.50 -7.18
N SER A 10 13.08 -23.33 -8.21
CA SER A 10 12.80 -22.97 -9.61
C SER A 10 11.32 -22.83 -9.90
N THR A 11 10.43 -23.57 -9.23
CA THR A 11 8.96 -23.44 -9.43
C THR A 11 8.32 -22.30 -8.62
N ARG A 12 9.09 -21.52 -7.84
CA ARG A 12 8.58 -20.34 -7.12
C ARG A 12 8.97 -19.01 -7.74
N PHE A 13 9.90 -19.03 -8.70
CA PHE A 13 10.17 -17.89 -9.58
C PHE A 13 9.29 -17.92 -10.83
N ASP A 14 8.33 -18.85 -10.91
CA ASP A 14 7.30 -18.87 -11.93
C ASP A 14 6.48 -17.59 -11.80
N THR A 15 6.84 -16.62 -12.65
CA THR A 15 6.02 -15.50 -13.12
C THR A 15 5.11 -14.94 -12.04
N ILE A 16 5.57 -13.93 -11.30
CA ILE A 16 4.66 -13.06 -10.54
C ILE A 16 3.67 -12.51 -11.57
N ASN A 17 2.51 -13.15 -11.64
CA ASN A 17 1.50 -12.88 -12.62
C ASN A 17 0.61 -11.82 -11.98
N THR A 18 0.71 -10.58 -12.45
CA THR A 18 -0.21 -9.52 -12.03
C THR A 18 -1.67 -9.88 -12.32
N ALA A 19 -1.95 -10.89 -13.16
CA ALA A 19 -3.31 -11.37 -13.44
C ALA A 19 -4.03 -11.96 -12.21
N GLU A 20 -3.34 -12.23 -11.10
CA GLU A 20 -3.97 -12.62 -9.82
C GLU A 20 -4.16 -11.42 -8.84
N CYS A 21 -3.80 -10.20 -9.25
CA CYS A 21 -4.05 -9.00 -8.47
C CYS A 21 -5.41 -8.40 -8.85
N GLU A 22 -6.33 -8.31 -7.88
CA GLU A 22 -7.63 -7.66 -8.08
C GLU A 22 -7.56 -6.12 -8.10
N PHE A 23 -6.40 -5.57 -7.72
CA PHE A 23 -6.18 -4.13 -7.65
C PHE A 23 -5.60 -3.60 -8.96
N GLU A 24 -6.08 -2.44 -9.39
CA GLU A 24 -5.55 -1.74 -10.55
C GLU A 24 -5.53 -0.22 -10.32
N PRO A 25 -4.59 0.51 -10.96
CA PRO A 25 -4.52 1.96 -10.84
C PRO A 25 -5.84 2.63 -11.22
N GLY A 26 -6.25 3.60 -10.40
CA GLY A 26 -7.47 4.39 -10.59
C GLY A 26 -8.65 3.87 -9.79
N GLN A 27 -8.58 2.65 -9.25
CA GLN A 27 -9.60 2.16 -8.32
C GLN A 27 -9.62 2.99 -7.04
N VAL A 28 -10.84 3.26 -6.57
CA VAL A 28 -11.11 3.96 -5.32
C VAL A 28 -11.77 2.99 -4.36
N TRP A 29 -11.15 2.82 -3.21
CA TRP A 29 -11.61 1.97 -2.12
C TRP A 29 -11.88 2.82 -0.89
N ARG A 30 -12.73 2.32 0.00
CA ARG A 30 -13.07 2.99 1.25
C ARG A 30 -12.93 2.02 2.41
N ILE A 31 -12.32 2.46 3.50
CA ILE A 31 -12.29 1.68 4.74
C ILE A 31 -13.71 1.63 5.30
N ALA A 32 -14.25 0.42 5.50
CA ALA A 32 -15.66 0.23 5.82
C ALA A 32 -15.94 0.44 7.32
N GLN A 33 -15.06 -0.05 8.21
CA GLN A 33 -15.26 0.00 9.66
C GLN A 33 -14.00 0.44 10.43
N GLY A 34 -14.19 0.71 11.72
CA GLY A 34 -13.12 1.13 12.64
C GLY A 34 -12.89 2.64 12.70
N GLU A 35 -11.77 3.04 13.31
CA GLU A 35 -11.41 4.46 13.53
C GLU A 35 -11.21 5.23 12.21
N PHE A 36 -10.76 4.54 11.16
CA PHE A 36 -10.55 5.10 9.84
C PHE A 36 -11.74 4.87 8.89
N ALA A 37 -12.91 4.51 9.41
CA ALA A 37 -14.10 4.30 8.59
C ALA A 37 -14.43 5.55 7.75
N GLY A 38 -14.66 5.35 6.46
CA GLY A 38 -14.91 6.44 5.50
C GLY A 38 -13.65 7.01 4.83
N THR A 39 -12.45 6.73 5.36
CA THR A 39 -11.20 7.11 4.69
C THR A 39 -11.09 6.42 3.33
N THR A 40 -10.68 7.18 2.33
CA THR A 40 -10.60 6.73 0.94
C THR A 40 -9.17 6.37 0.56
N LEU A 41 -9.00 5.28 -0.17
CA LEU A 41 -7.74 4.84 -0.75
C LEU A 41 -7.88 4.89 -2.28
N LEU A 42 -7.00 5.64 -2.93
CA LEU A 42 -6.84 5.60 -4.38
C LEU A 42 -5.67 4.69 -4.71
N ILE A 43 -5.90 3.62 -5.48
CA ILE A 43 -4.80 2.82 -6.03
C ILE A 43 -4.11 3.67 -7.09
N VAL A 44 -2.87 4.08 -6.85
CA VAL A 44 -2.12 4.95 -7.76
C VAL A 44 -1.19 4.17 -8.67
N LYS A 45 -0.70 3.01 -8.22
CA LYS A 45 0.16 2.13 -9.00
C LYS A 45 0.04 0.68 -8.52
N VAL A 46 0.19 -0.27 -9.44
CA VAL A 46 0.39 -1.70 -9.15
C VAL A 46 1.55 -2.17 -9.99
N ASP A 47 2.59 -2.69 -9.37
CA ASP A 47 3.84 -3.06 -10.04
C ASP A 47 4.53 -4.26 -9.40
N ILE A 48 5.60 -4.72 -10.04
CA ILE A 48 6.46 -5.77 -9.53
C ILE A 48 7.87 -5.21 -9.47
N LEU A 49 8.40 -5.05 -8.26
CA LEU A 49 9.76 -4.61 -8.03
C LEU A 49 10.63 -5.80 -7.58
N SER A 50 11.58 -6.23 -8.40
CA SER A 50 12.52 -7.29 -8.01
C SER A 50 13.57 -6.73 -7.04
N PRO A 51 13.88 -7.40 -5.90
CA PRO A 51 13.45 -8.76 -5.53
C PRO A 51 12.20 -8.83 -4.61
N ILE A 52 11.57 -7.71 -4.29
CA ILE A 52 10.54 -7.59 -3.25
C ILE A 52 9.20 -8.21 -3.68
N GLY A 53 8.84 -8.11 -4.96
CA GLY A 53 7.67 -8.75 -5.54
C GLY A 53 6.57 -7.76 -5.93
N LEU A 54 5.31 -8.23 -5.92
CA LEU A 54 4.13 -7.46 -6.32
C LEU A 54 3.72 -6.46 -5.24
N GLY A 55 3.54 -5.20 -5.62
CA GLY A 55 3.11 -4.09 -4.77
C GLY A 55 1.81 -3.44 -5.24
N VAL A 56 1.04 -2.97 -4.27
CA VAL A 56 -0.13 -2.10 -4.48
C VAL A 56 0.16 -0.77 -3.79
N HIS A 57 0.35 0.27 -4.58
CA HIS A 57 0.63 1.61 -4.09
C HIS A 57 -0.65 2.40 -3.98
N VAL A 58 -0.89 2.97 -2.81
CA VAL A 58 -2.11 3.70 -2.52
C VAL A 58 -1.81 5.12 -2.09
N SER A 59 -2.70 6.03 -2.44
CA SER A 59 -2.78 7.35 -1.85
C SER A 59 -3.98 7.39 -0.91
N VAL A 60 -3.75 7.79 0.34
CA VAL A 60 -4.78 7.91 1.36
C VAL A 60 -5.37 9.31 1.26
N ARG A 61 -6.69 9.41 1.08
CA ARG A 61 -7.39 10.66 0.80
C ARG A 61 -8.38 11.00 1.92
N GLY A 62 -8.39 12.27 2.29
CA GLY A 62 -9.29 12.86 3.30
C GLY A 62 -8.62 13.04 4.66
N PRO A 63 -9.30 13.76 5.58
CA PRO A 63 -8.74 14.07 6.88
C PRO A 63 -8.54 12.79 7.69
N LEU A 64 -7.31 12.58 8.14
CA LEU A 64 -6.95 11.59 9.14
C LEU A 64 -6.99 12.25 10.51
N MET A 65 -7.79 11.69 11.40
CA MET A 65 -8.09 12.28 12.70
C MET A 65 -7.20 11.65 13.78
N VAL A 66 -6.83 12.45 14.78
CA VAL A 66 -6.21 11.99 16.04
C VAL A 66 -6.94 12.68 17.19
N ASP A 67 -7.40 11.92 18.18
CA ASP A 67 -8.18 12.43 19.32
C ASP A 67 -9.41 13.28 18.93
N GLY A 68 -10.00 12.98 17.76
CA GLY A 68 -11.17 13.69 17.23
C GLY A 68 -10.88 14.97 16.43
N GLU A 69 -9.61 15.35 16.29
CA GLU A 69 -9.18 16.53 15.54
C GLU A 69 -8.46 16.13 14.24
N PRO A 70 -8.63 16.88 13.13
CA PRO A 70 -7.87 16.64 11.91
C PRO A 70 -6.37 16.80 12.15
N PHE A 71 -5.60 15.77 11.84
CA PHE A 71 -4.16 15.72 12.04
C PHE A 71 -3.37 15.76 10.73
N LEU A 72 -3.82 15.03 9.70
CA LEU A 72 -3.28 15.07 8.34
C LEU A 72 -4.40 15.14 7.31
N ASP A 73 -4.14 15.79 6.18
CA ASP A 73 -5.04 15.75 5.01
C ASP A 73 -4.57 14.67 4.03
N GLY A 74 -4.68 13.42 4.45
CA GLY A 74 -4.24 12.26 3.69
C GLY A 74 -2.74 11.96 3.77
N ILE A 75 -2.33 10.94 3.03
CA ILE A 75 -0.94 10.50 2.88
C ILE A 75 -0.71 10.24 1.37
N PRO A 76 0.20 10.96 0.70
CA PRO A 76 0.32 10.90 -0.75
C PRO A 76 0.65 9.51 -1.29
N HIS A 77 1.51 8.76 -0.61
CA HIS A 77 1.94 7.42 -1.03
C HIS A 77 2.15 6.49 0.16
N LEU A 78 1.60 5.28 0.06
CA LEU A 78 1.90 4.14 0.91
C LEU A 78 1.98 2.85 0.06
N PRO A 79 3.05 2.05 0.19
CA PRO A 79 3.25 0.81 -0.55
C PRO A 79 2.76 -0.39 0.28
N PHE A 80 1.79 -1.16 -0.22
CA PHE A 80 1.24 -2.34 0.45
C PHE A 80 1.46 -3.62 -0.36
N SER A 81 1.55 -4.74 0.34
CA SER A 81 1.41 -6.05 -0.30
C SER A 81 -0.05 -6.29 -0.68
N PRO A 82 -0.33 -7.07 -1.75
CA PRO A 82 -1.70 -7.46 -2.09
C PRO A 82 -2.42 -8.16 -0.93
N ASP A 83 -1.72 -9.04 -0.20
CA ASP A 83 -2.30 -9.75 0.95
C ASP A 83 -2.80 -8.78 2.02
N ALA A 84 -2.01 -7.74 2.35
CA ALA A 84 -2.41 -6.70 3.31
C ALA A 84 -3.67 -5.95 2.87
N MET A 85 -3.76 -5.64 1.57
CA MET A 85 -4.95 -5.00 1.00
C MET A 85 -6.18 -5.92 1.09
N ARG A 86 -6.02 -7.23 0.82
CA ARG A 86 -7.13 -8.21 0.87
C ARG A 86 -7.69 -8.45 2.26
N VAL A 87 -6.83 -8.45 3.29
CA VAL A 87 -7.28 -8.63 4.68
C VAL A 87 -7.78 -7.34 5.31
N SER A 88 -7.62 -6.21 4.61
CA SER A 88 -8.16 -4.93 5.05
C SER A 88 -9.66 -4.87 4.80
N ASP A 89 -10.39 -4.22 5.70
CA ASP A 89 -11.84 -4.02 5.59
C ASP A 89 -12.15 -2.90 4.59
N LEU A 90 -12.00 -3.22 3.30
CA LEU A 90 -12.12 -2.28 2.17
C LEU A 90 -13.35 -2.57 1.32
N GLU A 91 -14.10 -1.52 1.01
CA GLU A 91 -15.19 -1.53 0.06
C GLU A 91 -14.77 -0.83 -1.24
N PHE A 92 -14.90 -1.51 -2.37
CA PHE A 92 -14.70 -0.89 -3.68
C PHE A 92 -15.81 0.14 -3.94
N THR A 93 -15.43 1.36 -4.29
CA THR A 93 -16.37 2.48 -4.48
C THR A 93 -16.42 3.02 -5.91
N GLY A 94 -15.44 2.69 -6.74
CA GLY A 94 -15.45 3.03 -8.16
C GLY A 94 -14.07 3.31 -8.72
N PHE A 95 -14.02 4.11 -9.79
CA PHE A 95 -12.80 4.53 -10.45
C PHE A 95 -12.71 6.04 -10.54
N LEU A 96 -11.49 6.55 -10.54
CA LEU A 96 -11.18 7.94 -10.76
C LEU A 96 -10.69 8.14 -12.19
N SER A 97 -11.34 9.04 -12.92
CA SER A 97 -11.09 9.23 -14.37
C SER A 97 -9.78 9.98 -14.67
N ASN A 98 -9.35 10.87 -13.78
CA ASN A 98 -8.18 11.73 -13.95
C ASN A 98 -7.20 11.55 -12.79
N MET A 99 -6.21 10.66 -12.95
CA MET A 99 -5.27 10.35 -11.88
C MET A 99 -4.48 11.60 -11.43
N PRO A 100 -4.44 11.92 -10.13
CA PRO A 100 -3.51 12.93 -9.59
C PRO A 100 -2.07 12.41 -9.62
N ASP A 101 -1.09 13.32 -9.60
CA ASP A 101 0.35 13.04 -9.69
C ASP A 101 1.11 13.34 -8.38
N ASP A 102 0.42 13.81 -7.34
CA ASP A 102 0.99 14.20 -6.05
C ASP A 102 1.63 13.05 -5.23
N TRP A 103 1.52 11.82 -5.70
CA TRP A 103 2.11 10.62 -5.12
C TRP A 103 3.45 10.23 -5.76
N GLU A 104 3.79 10.77 -6.94
CA GLU A 104 4.91 10.29 -7.74
C GLU A 104 6.27 10.53 -7.07
N GLU A 105 6.48 11.71 -6.47
CA GLU A 105 7.72 12.05 -5.77
C GLU A 105 8.03 11.05 -4.65
N MET A 106 7.07 10.82 -3.75
CA MET A 106 7.24 9.86 -2.65
C MET A 106 7.35 8.41 -3.13
N TYR A 107 6.75 8.07 -4.27
CA TYR A 107 6.95 6.76 -4.89
C TYR A 107 8.41 6.57 -5.33
N PHE A 108 9.00 7.55 -6.01
CA PHE A 108 10.37 7.43 -6.49
C PHE A 108 11.38 7.39 -5.35
N ASP A 109 11.18 8.20 -4.30
CA ASP A 109 11.99 8.13 -3.08
C ASP A 109 11.90 6.73 -2.43
N TRP A 110 10.69 6.18 -2.30
CA TRP A 110 10.50 4.82 -1.78
C TRP A 110 11.12 3.76 -2.69
N GLU A 111 11.04 3.90 -4.01
CA GLU A 111 11.58 2.95 -4.98
C GLU A 111 13.11 2.86 -4.86
N ASP A 112 13.78 4.01 -4.74
CA ASP A 112 15.22 4.06 -4.53
C ASP A 112 15.63 3.36 -3.21
N ASP A 113 14.92 3.63 -2.11
CA ASP A 113 15.15 2.97 -0.83
C ASP A 113 14.85 1.46 -0.89
N ALA A 114 13.81 1.06 -1.61
CA ALA A 114 13.42 -0.33 -1.80
C ALA A 114 14.47 -1.11 -2.61
N LEU A 115 15.00 -0.50 -3.67
CA LEU A 115 16.11 -1.05 -4.47
C LEU A 115 17.42 -1.15 -3.67
N ALA A 116 17.61 -0.25 -2.70
CA ALA A 116 18.71 -0.32 -1.74
C ALA A 116 18.50 -1.38 -0.65
N GLY A 117 17.28 -1.93 -0.51
CA GLY A 117 16.91 -2.90 0.52
C GLY A 117 16.56 -2.27 1.88
N GLU A 118 16.37 -0.96 1.91
CA GLU A 118 16.05 -0.18 3.11
C GLU A 118 14.55 0.08 3.29
N ALA A 119 13.77 -0.13 2.23
CA ALA A 119 12.31 -0.07 2.26
C ALA A 119 11.66 -1.36 1.72
N GLY A 120 10.35 -1.48 1.97
CA GLY A 120 9.54 -2.60 1.49
C GLY A 120 8.05 -2.28 1.53
N TYR A 121 7.23 -3.29 1.29
CA TYR A 121 5.78 -3.19 1.37
C TYR A 121 5.26 -3.37 2.79
N PHE A 122 4.21 -2.63 3.14
CA PHE A 122 3.42 -2.91 4.34
C PHE A 122 2.65 -4.23 4.18
N SER A 123 2.72 -5.07 5.21
CA SER A 123 2.11 -6.41 5.28
C SER A 123 0.97 -6.54 6.28
N LEU A 124 0.65 -5.46 7.01
CA LEU A 124 -0.48 -5.39 7.93
C LEU A 124 -1.66 -4.65 7.28
N PRO A 125 -2.91 -4.87 7.78
CA PRO A 125 -4.08 -4.15 7.29
C PRO A 125 -3.88 -2.63 7.27
N VAL A 126 -4.50 -1.95 6.31
CA VAL A 126 -4.34 -0.50 6.10
C VAL A 126 -4.61 0.29 7.38
N SER A 127 -5.66 -0.04 8.12
CA SER A 127 -6.02 0.64 9.38
C SER A 127 -4.94 0.49 10.46
N GLU A 128 -4.26 -0.64 10.56
CA GLU A 128 -3.16 -0.85 11.52
C GLU A 128 -1.93 -0.01 11.15
N ILE A 129 -1.65 0.12 9.86
CA ILE A 129 -0.56 0.97 9.36
C ILE A 129 -0.87 2.44 9.61
N LEU A 130 -2.09 2.89 9.31
CA LEU A 130 -2.54 4.27 9.59
C LEU A 130 -2.44 4.59 11.09
N LEU A 131 -2.92 3.68 11.96
CA LEU A 131 -2.79 3.83 13.41
C LEU A 131 -1.34 3.98 13.84
N THR A 132 -0.44 3.15 13.29
CA THR A 132 0.99 3.19 13.62
C THR A 132 1.65 4.49 13.17
N ILE A 133 1.36 4.95 11.95
CA ILE A 133 1.90 6.20 11.39
C ILE A 133 1.44 7.39 12.22
N LEU A 134 0.13 7.52 12.43
CA LEU A 134 -0.45 8.64 13.18
C LEU A 134 0.00 8.62 14.65
N GLY A 135 0.09 7.43 15.25
CA GLY A 135 0.63 7.25 16.60
C GLY A 135 2.07 7.75 16.72
N LYS A 136 2.94 7.45 15.74
CA LYS A 136 4.34 7.95 15.74
C LYS A 136 4.42 9.45 15.48
N LEU A 137 3.69 9.96 14.49
CA LEU A 137 3.72 11.37 14.13
C LEU A 137 3.20 12.26 15.27
N SER A 138 2.13 11.83 15.95
CA SER A 138 1.58 12.55 17.10
C SER A 138 2.53 12.63 18.30
N GLN A 139 3.53 11.74 18.40
CA GLN A 139 4.57 11.80 19.44
C GLN A 139 5.73 12.72 19.06
N ILE A 140 5.99 12.91 17.76
CA ILE A 140 7.10 13.73 17.25
C ILE A 140 6.69 15.21 17.17
N LEU A 141 5.42 15.48 16.85
CA LEU A 141 4.90 16.84 16.62
C LEU A 141 4.28 17.50 17.87
N LYS A 142 4.31 16.83 19.03
CA LYS A 142 3.96 17.40 20.35
C LYS A 142 5.19 17.99 21.02
#